data_AF-A0A6C0FI65-F1
#
_entry.id   AF-A0A6C0FI65-F1
#
_cell.length_a   1.000
_cell.length_b   1.000
_cell.length_c   1.000
_cell.angle_alpha   90.00
_cell.angle_beta   90.00
_cell.angle_gamma   90.00
#
_symmetry.space_group_name_H-M   'P 1'
#
loop_
_entity.id
_entity.type
_entity.pdbx_description
1 polymer ?
#
loop_
_entity_poly.entity_id
_entity_poly.type
_entity_poly.pdbx_seq_one_letter_code
_entity_poly.pdbx_strand_id
1 'polypeptide(L)'
;MEVKRKLQWSILGSAIVLLMVAIPIFILDNGESKYFRYGWHDDFILISVPINNRIRYIYATIFVVLTRAGEVFIGEIANPIIGFNIYNPDKKVITDFTKNELQFYGNTLYIIDSTRYIFKVMVLVTQIDLAFISMLAGEIVSLITIRMLLNEKDFIKVNTNDVLNDIEMQPLVNKYI
;
A
#
# COMPACT_ATOMS: atom_id res chain seq x y z
N MET A 1 18.57 18.00 -6.76
CA MET A 1 17.12 18.13 -6.97
C MET A 1 16.42 17.76 -5.68
N GLU A 2 15.67 18.71 -5.10
CA GLU A 2 15.00 18.58 -3.79
C GLU A 2 14.10 17.34 -3.76
N VAL A 3 14.15 16.56 -2.66
CA VAL A 3 13.43 15.28 -2.50
C VAL A 3 11.93 15.45 -2.79
N LYS A 4 11.34 16.56 -2.33
CA LYS A 4 9.96 16.94 -2.59
C LYS A 4 9.64 17.00 -4.10
N ARG A 5 10.53 17.60 -4.89
CA ARG A 5 10.33 17.73 -6.34
C ARG A 5 10.37 16.36 -7.03
N LYS A 6 11.26 15.46 -6.60
CA LYS A 6 11.30 14.07 -7.14
C LYS A 6 9.97 13.37 -6.89
N LEU A 7 9.44 13.45 -5.67
CA LEU A 7 8.17 12.84 -5.30
C LEU A 7 6.99 13.36 -6.14
N GLN A 8 6.91 14.68 -6.34
CA GLN A 8 5.85 15.29 -7.16
C GLN A 8 5.87 14.79 -8.61
N TRP A 9 7.05 14.70 -9.23
CA TRP A 9 7.19 14.16 -10.58
C TRP A 9 6.85 12.67 -10.66
N SER A 10 7.18 11.89 -9.62
CA SER A 10 6.77 10.49 -9.54
C SER A 10 5.25 10.33 -9.50
N ILE A 11 4.56 11.15 -8.70
CA ILE A 11 3.08 11.13 -8.62
C ILE A 11 2.46 11.46 -9.99
N LEU A 12 2.94 12.52 -10.64
CA LEU A 12 2.46 12.89 -11.97
C LEU A 12 2.71 11.78 -13.00
N GLY A 13 3.90 11.19 -12.99
CA GLY A 13 4.24 10.05 -13.85
C GLY A 13 3.30 8.87 -13.63
N SER A 14 3.01 8.50 -12.38
CA SER A 14 2.05 7.44 -12.05
C SER A 14 0.64 7.72 -12.58
N ALA A 15 0.17 8.98 -12.48
CA ALA A 15 -1.13 9.37 -13.01
C ALA A 15 -1.18 9.24 -14.55
N ILE A 16 -0.11 9.61 -15.25
CA ILE A 16 -0.01 9.43 -16.71
C ILE A 16 -0.06 7.95 -17.09
N VAL A 17 0.69 7.09 -16.38
CA VAL A 17 0.67 5.64 -16.62
C VAL A 17 -0.73 5.05 -16.40
N LEU A 18 -1.44 5.49 -15.35
CA LEU A 18 -2.83 5.09 -15.13
C LEU A 18 -3.72 5.42 -16.33
N LEU A 19 -3.61 6.64 -16.86
CA LEU A 19 -4.38 7.06 -18.04
C LEU A 19 -4.01 6.23 -19.28
N MET A 20 -2.72 5.93 -19.48
CA MET A 20 -2.26 5.10 -20.59
C MET A 20 -2.86 3.68 -20.56
N VAL A 21 -3.09 3.12 -19.38
CA VAL A 21 -3.71 1.79 -19.24
C VAL A 21 -5.23 1.87 -19.31
N ALA A 22 -5.84 2.86 -18.66
CA ALA A 22 -7.29 2.97 -18.55
C ALA A 22 -7.96 3.34 -19.88
N ILE A 23 -7.40 4.33 -20.60
CA ILE A 23 -8.04 4.88 -21.81
C ILE A 23 -8.28 3.80 -22.88
N PRO A 24 -7.30 2.96 -23.27
CA PRO A 24 -7.53 1.91 -24.26
C PRO A 24 -8.62 0.92 -23.83
N ILE A 25 -8.67 0.56 -22.55
CA ILE A 25 -9.67 -0.38 -22.02
C ILE A 25 -11.09 0.14 -22.23
N PHE A 26 -11.34 1.43 -21.97
CA PHE A 26 -12.65 2.03 -22.17
C PHE A 26 -12.97 2.33 -23.65
N ILE A 27 -11.97 2.65 -24.47
CA ILE A 27 -12.17 2.87 -25.92
C ILE A 27 -12.48 1.54 -26.64
N LEU A 28 -11.84 0.45 -26.22
CA LEU A 28 -11.96 -0.87 -26.85
C LEU A 28 -13.11 -1.72 -26.27
N ASP A 29 -13.83 -1.23 -25.26
CA ASP A 29 -14.97 -1.96 -24.70
C ASP A 29 -16.12 -2.02 -25.71
N ASN A 30 -16.54 -3.24 -26.03
CA ASN A 30 -17.65 -3.52 -26.93
C ASN A 30 -18.95 -3.88 -26.19
N GLY A 31 -18.95 -3.86 -24.85
CA GLY A 31 -20.12 -4.16 -24.02
C GLY A 31 -20.46 -5.65 -23.89
N GLU A 32 -19.71 -6.55 -24.53
CA GLU A 32 -19.93 -8.00 -24.44
C GLU A 32 -19.26 -8.62 -23.21
N SER A 33 -18.37 -7.88 -22.57
CA SER A 33 -17.58 -8.35 -21.44
C SER A 33 -18.45 -8.69 -20.22
N LYS A 34 -18.26 -9.89 -19.67
CA LYS A 34 -18.83 -10.25 -18.36
C LYS A 34 -18.18 -9.51 -17.20
N TYR A 35 -16.99 -8.97 -17.42
CA TYR A 35 -16.21 -8.28 -16.39
C TYR A 35 -16.72 -6.86 -16.10
N PHE A 36 -17.14 -6.11 -17.12
CA PHE A 36 -17.65 -4.73 -17.01
C PHE A 36 -19.11 -4.65 -16.55
N ARG A 37 -19.49 -5.49 -15.58
CA ARG A 37 -20.83 -5.55 -14.99
C ARG A 37 -20.84 -4.96 -13.59
N TYR A 38 -22.01 -4.54 -13.13
CA TYR A 38 -22.21 -3.95 -11.81
C TYR A 38 -23.33 -4.64 -11.03
N GLY A 39 -23.06 -5.05 -9.80
CA GLY A 39 -24.02 -5.71 -8.93
C GLY A 39 -24.15 -7.23 -9.16
N TRP A 40 -25.22 -7.80 -8.62
CA TRP A 40 -25.49 -9.24 -8.73
C TRP A 40 -26.10 -9.58 -10.10
N HIS A 41 -25.77 -10.76 -10.60
CA HIS A 41 -26.31 -11.31 -11.85
C HIS A 41 -26.50 -12.82 -11.67
N ASP A 42 -27.43 -13.42 -12.42
CA ASP A 42 -27.74 -14.85 -12.28
C ASP A 42 -26.56 -15.75 -12.67
N ASP A 43 -25.66 -15.26 -13.54
CA ASP A 43 -24.45 -15.97 -13.99
C ASP A 43 -23.16 -15.52 -13.27
N PHE A 44 -23.26 -14.68 -12.22
CA PHE A 44 -22.10 -14.21 -11.48
C PHE A 44 -21.56 -15.32 -10.55
N ILE A 45 -20.31 -15.72 -10.76
CA ILE A 45 -19.64 -16.77 -9.98
C ILE A 45 -18.34 -16.22 -9.41
N LEU A 46 -18.21 -16.19 -8.09
CA LEU A 46 -17.02 -15.78 -7.36
C LEU A 46 -16.29 -17.01 -6.81
N ILE A 47 -15.13 -17.37 -7.36
CA ILE A 47 -14.31 -18.53 -6.94
C ILE A 47 -15.21 -19.78 -6.73
N SER A 48 -15.91 -20.18 -7.79
CA SER A 48 -16.83 -21.33 -7.79
C SER A 48 -18.10 -21.19 -6.95
N VAL A 49 -18.34 -20.04 -6.30
CA VAL A 49 -19.58 -19.76 -5.56
C VAL A 49 -20.52 -18.90 -6.41
N PRO A 50 -21.75 -19.36 -6.73
CA PRO A 50 -22.70 -18.55 -7.47
C PRO A 50 -23.27 -17.42 -6.59
N ILE A 51 -23.09 -16.18 -7.02
CA ILE A 51 -23.54 -14.95 -6.38
C ILE A 51 -24.76 -14.41 -7.15
N ASN A 52 -25.80 -15.24 -7.18
CA ASN A 52 -27.01 -15.04 -7.98
C ASN A 52 -28.12 -14.24 -7.25
N ASN A 53 -27.83 -13.63 -6.10
CA ASN A 53 -28.79 -12.79 -5.40
C ASN A 53 -28.10 -11.68 -4.60
N ARG A 54 -28.91 -10.68 -4.22
CA ARG A 54 -28.46 -9.48 -3.49
C ARG A 54 -27.75 -9.81 -2.19
N ILE A 55 -28.26 -10.77 -1.41
CA ILE A 55 -27.72 -11.10 -0.09
C ILE A 55 -26.32 -11.72 -0.24
N ARG A 56 -26.16 -12.67 -1.18
CA ARG A 56 -24.86 -13.26 -1.51
C ARG A 56 -23.88 -12.21 -2.01
N TYR A 57 -24.34 -11.26 -2.81
CA TYR A 57 -23.51 -10.17 -3.29
C TYR A 57 -23.04 -9.27 -2.14
N ILE A 58 -23.93 -8.88 -1.22
CA ILE A 58 -23.56 -8.10 -0.02
C ILE A 58 -22.50 -8.84 0.81
N TYR A 59 -22.65 -10.15 1.04
CA TYR A 59 -21.63 -10.93 1.74
C TYR A 59 -20.31 -10.98 1.00
N ALA A 60 -20.33 -11.15 -0.33
CA ALA A 60 -19.13 -11.09 -1.15
C ALA A 60 -18.45 -9.72 -1.06
N THR A 61 -19.21 -8.62 -1.14
CA THR A 61 -18.69 -7.27 -1.01
C THR A 61 -18.07 -7.03 0.37
N ILE A 62 -18.76 -7.41 1.46
CA ILE A 62 -18.23 -7.28 2.83
C ILE A 62 -16.94 -8.09 2.97
N PHE A 63 -16.91 -9.32 2.45
CA PHE A 63 -15.71 -10.15 2.43
C PHE A 63 -14.56 -9.46 1.71
N VAL A 64 -14.80 -8.88 0.53
CA VAL A 64 -13.79 -8.13 -0.23
C VAL A 64 -13.27 -6.92 0.54
N VAL A 65 -14.18 -6.15 1.15
CA VAL A 65 -13.81 -4.96 1.94
C VAL A 65 -12.95 -5.35 3.15
N LEU A 66 -13.38 -6.35 3.93
CA LEU A 66 -12.66 -6.78 5.14
C LEU A 66 -11.29 -7.39 4.80
N THR A 67 -11.21 -8.24 3.77
CA THR A 67 -9.95 -8.85 3.35
C THR A 67 -8.96 -7.81 2.85
N ARG A 68 -9.44 -6.81 2.08
CA ARG A 68 -8.60 -5.73 1.58
C ARG A 68 -8.16 -4.76 2.68
N ALA A 69 -9.06 -4.43 3.61
CA ALA A 69 -8.72 -3.62 4.78
C ALA A 69 -7.62 -4.28 5.63
N GLY A 70 -7.78 -5.57 5.94
CA GLY A 70 -6.78 -6.34 6.67
C GLY A 70 -5.44 -6.45 5.93
N GLU A 71 -5.46 -6.63 4.61
CA GLU A 71 -4.25 -6.65 3.78
C GLU A 71 -3.47 -5.33 3.87
N VAL A 72 -4.13 -4.19 3.69
CA VAL A 72 -3.48 -2.88 3.77
C VAL A 72 -2.93 -2.63 5.17
N PHE A 73 -3.73 -2.89 6.21
CA PHE A 73 -3.29 -2.69 7.59
C PHE A 73 -2.06 -3.53 7.95
N ILE A 74 -2.07 -4.83 7.63
CA ILE A 74 -0.93 -5.72 7.86
C ILE A 74 0.27 -5.25 7.04
N GLY A 75 0.06 -4.90 5.77
CA GLY A 75 1.13 -4.47 4.87
C GLY A 75 1.82 -3.19 5.35
N GLU A 76 1.09 -2.24 5.90
CA GLU A 76 1.66 -0.97 6.38
C GLU A 76 2.40 -1.09 7.72
N ILE A 77 2.15 -2.14 8.49
CA ILE A 77 2.85 -2.40 9.76
C ILE A 77 3.98 -3.40 9.57
N ALA A 78 3.67 -4.58 9.05
CA ALA A 78 4.59 -5.70 8.99
C ALA A 78 5.70 -5.48 7.95
N ASN A 79 5.38 -4.94 6.77
CA ASN A 79 6.38 -4.78 5.71
C ASN A 79 7.49 -3.79 6.09
N PRO A 80 7.23 -2.64 6.74
CA PRO A 80 8.30 -1.80 7.26
C PRO A 80 9.16 -2.49 8.31
N ILE A 81 8.55 -3.22 9.26
CA ILE A 81 9.30 -3.93 10.31
C ILE A 81 10.25 -4.96 9.68
N ILE A 82 9.75 -5.82 8.79
CA ILE A 82 10.57 -6.81 8.10
C ILE A 82 11.58 -6.13 7.16
N GLY A 83 11.13 -5.13 6.40
CA GLY A 83 11.92 -4.35 5.45
C GLY A 83 13.15 -3.70 6.07
N PHE A 84 12.95 -2.93 7.14
CA PHE A 84 14.03 -2.21 7.83
C PHE A 84 14.97 -3.11 8.62
N ASN A 85 14.53 -4.31 9.03
CA ASN A 85 15.39 -5.25 9.75
C ASN A 85 16.16 -6.20 8.82
N ILE A 86 15.55 -6.69 7.74
CA ILE A 86 16.19 -7.67 6.84
C ILE A 86 16.98 -7.00 5.72
N TYR A 87 16.43 -5.97 5.08
CA TYR A 87 16.95 -5.45 3.81
C TYR A 87 17.69 -4.12 3.92
N ASN A 88 17.63 -3.45 5.08
CA ASN A 88 18.38 -2.22 5.28
C ASN A 88 19.89 -2.52 5.37
N PRO A 89 20.72 -2.10 4.40
CA PRO A 89 22.14 -2.39 4.42
C PRO A 89 22.86 -1.72 5.60
N ASP A 90 22.30 -0.62 6.14
CA ASP A 90 22.91 0.16 7.22
C ASP A 90 22.59 -0.39 8.61
N LYS A 91 21.53 -1.21 8.73
CA LYS A 91 21.15 -1.86 10.00
C LYS A 91 21.88 -3.18 10.20
N LYS A 92 23.17 -3.11 10.54
CA LYS A 92 24.02 -4.31 10.77
C LYS A 92 23.81 -4.96 12.13
N VAL A 93 23.29 -4.23 13.10
CA VAL A 93 23.04 -4.70 14.46
C VAL A 93 21.52 -4.71 14.69
N ILE A 94 20.98 -5.89 15.01
CA ILE A 94 19.56 -6.10 15.29
C ILE A 94 19.46 -6.61 16.72
N THR A 95 18.73 -5.87 17.57
CA THR A 95 18.58 -6.17 19.01
C THR A 95 17.23 -6.79 19.35
N ASP A 96 16.23 -6.58 18.50
CA ASP A 96 14.83 -6.86 18.81
C ASP A 96 14.41 -8.31 18.47
N PHE A 97 15.22 -9.00 17.67
CA PHE A 97 14.93 -10.35 17.17
C PHE A 97 16.20 -11.19 17.07
N THR A 98 16.08 -12.50 17.30
CA THR A 98 17.10 -13.46 16.86
C THR A 98 17.04 -13.66 15.35
N LYS A 99 18.14 -14.16 14.76
CA LYS A 99 18.23 -14.44 13.33
C LYS A 99 17.14 -15.39 12.83
N ASN A 100 16.84 -16.44 13.61
CA ASN A 100 15.86 -17.46 13.23
C ASN A 100 14.42 -16.93 13.34
N GLU A 101 14.12 -16.14 14.37
CA GLU A 101 12.79 -15.51 14.50
C GLU A 101 12.53 -14.57 13.33
N LEU A 102 13.48 -13.70 13.00
CA LEU A 102 13.31 -12.75 11.90
C LEU A 102 13.16 -13.46 10.55
N GLN A 103 13.92 -14.54 10.33
CA GLN A 103 13.76 -15.38 9.13
C GLN A 103 12.40 -16.08 9.10
N PHE A 104 11.93 -16.60 10.23
CA PHE A 104 10.63 -17.27 10.33
C PHE A 104 9.48 -16.29 10.05
N TYR A 105 9.48 -15.12 10.69
CA TYR A 105 8.44 -14.11 10.49
C TYR A 105 8.43 -13.58 9.06
N GLY A 106 9.61 -13.24 8.50
CA GLY A 106 9.71 -12.75 7.13
C GLY A 106 9.19 -13.76 6.11
N ASN A 107 9.67 -15.01 6.16
CA ASN A 107 9.25 -16.04 5.22
C ASN A 107 7.77 -16.39 5.36
N THR A 108 7.26 -16.48 6.60
CA THR A 108 5.85 -16.78 6.86
C THR A 108 4.95 -15.67 6.31
N LEU A 109 5.30 -14.41 6.56
CA LEU A 109 4.57 -13.27 6.01
C LEU A 109 4.54 -13.31 4.48
N TYR A 110 5.68 -13.54 3.83
CA TYR A 110 5.75 -13.58 2.37
C TYR A 110 4.98 -14.75 1.75
N ILE A 111 4.97 -15.93 2.38
CA ILE A 111 4.16 -17.06 1.93
C ILE A 111 2.66 -16.74 2.03
N ILE A 112 2.24 -16.18 3.17
CA ILE A 112 0.85 -15.79 3.41
C ILE A 112 0.43 -14.72 2.39
N ASP A 113 1.25 -13.70 2.17
CA ASP A 113 0.94 -12.63 1.23
C ASP A 113 0.90 -13.12 -0.22
N SER A 114 1.82 -13.98 -0.62
CA SER A 114 1.82 -14.59 -1.96
C SER A 114 0.56 -15.44 -2.18
N THR A 115 0.17 -16.21 -1.17
CA THR A 115 -1.04 -17.04 -1.23
C THR A 115 -2.30 -16.19 -1.29
N ARG A 116 -2.39 -15.16 -0.44
CA ARG A 116 -3.48 -14.18 -0.43
C ARG A 116 -3.61 -13.47 -1.78
N TYR A 117 -2.47 -13.10 -2.39
CA TYR A 117 -2.43 -12.43 -3.68
C TYR A 117 -3.10 -13.26 -4.79
N ILE A 118 -2.88 -14.58 -4.83
CA ILE A 118 -3.54 -15.47 -5.80
C ILE A 118 -5.06 -15.38 -5.67
N PHE A 119 -5.59 -15.54 -4.45
CA PHE A 119 -7.03 -15.43 -4.22
C PHE A 119 -7.57 -14.04 -4.54
N LYS A 120 -6.82 -12.98 -4.20
CA LYS A 120 -7.19 -11.60 -4.54
C LYS A 120 -7.32 -11.43 -6.04
N VAL A 121 -6.33 -11.88 -6.82
CA VAL A 121 -6.41 -11.80 -8.29
C VAL A 121 -7.66 -12.51 -8.80
N MET A 122 -7.96 -13.72 -8.32
CA MET A 122 -9.17 -14.45 -8.72
C MET A 122 -10.45 -13.65 -8.45
N VAL A 123 -10.57 -13.01 -7.28
CA VAL A 123 -11.71 -12.14 -6.97
C VAL A 123 -11.76 -10.94 -7.91
N LEU A 124 -10.63 -10.22 -8.06
CA LEU A 124 -10.56 -8.96 -8.78
C LEU A 124 -10.79 -9.13 -10.28
N VAL A 125 -10.43 -10.26 -10.90
CA VAL A 125 -10.71 -10.52 -12.32
C VAL A 125 -12.14 -10.96 -12.59
N THR A 126 -12.93 -11.26 -11.55
CA THR A 126 -14.29 -11.76 -11.74
C THR A 126 -15.25 -10.64 -12.17
N GLN A 127 -15.17 -9.46 -11.55
CA GLN A 127 -16.04 -8.32 -11.90
C GLN A 127 -15.40 -6.99 -11.49
N ILE A 128 -15.53 -5.97 -12.35
CA ILE A 128 -14.86 -4.67 -12.18
C ILE A 128 -15.32 -3.91 -10.92
N ASP A 129 -16.59 -4.05 -10.55
CA ASP A 129 -17.18 -3.33 -9.42
C ASP A 129 -16.59 -3.81 -8.08
N LEU A 130 -16.42 -5.12 -7.88
CA LEU A 130 -15.72 -5.67 -6.72
C LEU A 130 -14.25 -5.23 -6.72
N ALA A 131 -13.62 -5.13 -7.88
CA ALA A 131 -12.26 -4.64 -7.97
C ALA A 131 -12.15 -3.16 -7.55
N PHE A 132 -13.11 -2.34 -7.98
CA PHE A 132 -13.18 -0.95 -7.61
C PHE A 132 -13.52 -0.76 -6.12
N ILE A 133 -14.46 -1.52 -5.57
CA ILE A 133 -14.81 -1.51 -4.15
C ILE A 133 -13.60 -1.93 -3.30
N SER A 134 -12.88 -2.98 -3.72
CA SER A 134 -11.63 -3.40 -3.08
C SER A 134 -10.61 -2.25 -3.09
N MET A 135 -10.35 -1.65 -4.26
CA MET A 135 -9.43 -0.51 -4.38
C MET A 135 -9.80 0.60 -3.39
N LEU A 136 -11.05 1.07 -3.39
CA LEU A 136 -11.50 2.14 -2.48
C LEU A 136 -11.38 1.77 -1.00
N ALA A 137 -11.76 0.55 -0.63
CA ALA A 137 -11.60 0.07 0.75
C ALA A 137 -10.14 0.11 1.19
N GLY A 138 -9.22 -0.28 0.29
CA GLY A 138 -7.78 -0.22 0.55
C GLY A 138 -7.27 1.20 0.73
N GLU A 139 -7.67 2.13 -0.14
CA GLU A 139 -7.26 3.54 -0.05
C GLU A 139 -7.78 4.22 1.22
N ILE A 140 -9.03 3.93 1.63
CA ILE A 140 -9.60 4.47 2.88
C ILE A 140 -8.77 4.00 4.08
N VAL A 141 -8.44 2.71 4.13
CA VAL A 141 -7.62 2.18 5.23
C VAL A 141 -6.23 2.78 5.19
N SER A 142 -5.61 2.87 4.02
CA SER A 142 -4.27 3.44 3.86
C SER A 142 -4.20 4.89 4.35
N LEU A 143 -5.20 5.71 4.03
CA LEU A 143 -5.28 7.09 4.54
C LEU A 143 -5.29 7.12 6.08
N ILE A 144 -6.02 6.20 6.70
CA ILE A 144 -6.10 6.09 8.17
C ILE A 144 -4.76 5.63 8.74
N THR A 145 -4.17 4.57 8.19
CA THR A 145 -2.95 3.96 8.72
C THR A 145 -1.71 4.84 8.47
N ILE A 146 -1.60 5.51 7.33
CA ILE A 146 -0.56 6.52 7.11
C ILE A 146 -0.71 7.66 8.12
N ARG A 147 -1.93 8.15 8.36
CA ARG A 147 -2.14 9.22 9.36
C ARG A 147 -1.76 8.76 10.77
N MET A 148 -2.12 7.54 11.13
CA MET A 148 -1.72 6.92 12.39
C MET A 148 -0.18 6.88 12.53
N LEU A 149 0.53 6.38 11.52
CA LEU A 149 2.00 6.30 11.52
C LEU A 149 2.68 7.67 11.54
N LEU A 150 2.12 8.66 10.86
CA LEU A 150 2.64 10.04 10.88
C LEU A 150 2.42 10.71 12.24
N ASN A 151 1.34 10.39 12.95
CA ASN A 151 1.08 10.93 14.29
C ASN A 151 2.08 10.44 15.35
N GLU A 152 2.82 9.36 15.08
CA GLU A 152 3.92 8.89 15.93
C GLU A 152 5.24 9.63 15.67
N LYS A 153 5.26 10.59 14.74
CA LYS A 153 6.47 11.32 14.33
C LYS A 153 6.41 12.78 14.78
N ASP A 154 7.56 13.27 15.26
CA ASP A 154 7.77 14.69 15.49
C ASP A 154 8.25 15.38 14.19
N PHE A 155 7.59 16.47 13.81
CA PHE A 155 7.94 17.24 12.61
C PHE A 155 8.67 18.52 12.99
N ILE A 156 10.00 18.47 12.95
CA ILE A 156 10.85 19.65 13.18
C ILE A 156 11.13 20.30 11.82
N LYS A 157 10.64 21.53 11.63
CA LYS A 157 10.97 22.34 10.45
C LYS A 157 12.28 23.07 10.71
N VAL A 158 13.40 22.51 10.23
CA VAL A 158 14.70 23.16 10.34
C VAL A 158 14.68 24.45 9.51
N ASN A 159 14.80 25.59 10.18
CA ASN A 159 14.98 26.87 9.51
C ASN A 159 16.46 27.00 9.16
N THR A 160 16.80 27.17 7.88
CA THR A 160 18.20 27.21 7.41
C THR A 160 19.03 28.28 8.12
N ASN A 161 18.39 29.33 8.62
CA ASN A 161 19.03 30.40 9.39
C ASN A 161 19.52 29.94 10.77
N ASP A 162 18.89 28.94 11.40
CA ASP A 162 19.28 28.43 12.72
C ASP A 162 20.53 27.53 12.61
N VAL A 163 20.65 26.77 11.52
CA VAL A 163 21.82 25.92 11.24
C VAL A 163 23.06 26.75 10.92
N LEU A 164 22.89 27.89 10.23
CA LEU A 164 23.99 28.80 9.96
C LEU A 164 24.53 29.48 11.22
N ASN A 165 23.65 29.83 12.17
CA ASN A 165 24.06 30.38 13.47
C ASN A 165 24.82 29.36 14.33
N ASP A 166 24.42 28.08 14.31
CA ASP A 166 25.14 27.01 15.02
C ASP A 166 26.52 26.73 14.39
N ILE A 167 26.63 26.80 13.05
CA ILE A 167 27.90 26.64 12.34
C ILE A 167 28.82 27.86 12.55
N GLU A 168 28.31 29.08 12.69
CA GLU A 168 29.12 30.27 12.99
C GLU A 168 29.63 30.31 14.44
N MET A 169 28.94 29.65 15.38
CA MET A 169 29.39 29.54 16.78
C MET A 169 30.49 28.48 16.99
N GLN A 170 30.57 27.43 16.17
CA GLN A 170 31.60 26.39 16.27
C GLN A 170 33.07 26.85 15.98
N PRO A 171 33.36 27.71 14.98
CA PRO A 171 34.73 28.17 14.73
C PRO A 171 35.27 29.14 15.79
N LEU A 172 34.41 29.72 16.65
CA LEU A 172 34.84 30.60 17.74
C LEU A 172 35.29 29.84 18.99
N VAL A 173 34.75 28.64 19.24
CA VAL A 173 35.14 27.80 20.39
C VAL A 173 36.50 27.14 20.17
N ASN A 174 36.84 26.78 18.94
CA ASN A 174 38.13 26.15 18.60
C ASN A 174 39.32 27.12 18.54
N LYS A 175 39.13 28.40 18.86
CA LYS A 175 40.21 29.41 18.86
C LYS A 175 40.76 29.72 20.27
N TYR A 176 40.22 29.09 21.31
CA TYR A 176 40.59 29.33 22.71
C TYR A 176 40.95 28.03 23.50
N ILE A 177 41.35 26.97 22.81
CA ILE A 177 41.95 25.77 23.42
C ILE A 177 43.34 25.56 22.81
#